data_AF-A0A9E0GLH6-F1
#
_entry.id   AF-A0A9E0GLH6-F1
#
_cell.length_a   1.000
_cell.length_b   1.000
_cell.length_c   1.000
_cell.angle_alpha   90.00
_cell.angle_beta   90.00
_cell.angle_gamma   90.00
#
_symmetry.space_group_name_H-M   'P 1'
#
loop_
_entity.id
_entity.type
_entity.pdbx_description
1 polymer ?
#
loop_
_entity_poly.entity_id
_entity_poly.type
_entity_poly.pdbx_seq_one_letter_code
_entity_poly.pdbx_strand_id
1 'polypeptide(L)'
;MNRYALAAGFFFFWLVVMLAGADFPPPVGFLYLVFLDLVAALLVIVRAPTYMAWSAQGKPGRLLRAFIDGALVGIVFAAMTVLLNPVGEPSVQPTLTDRVIWHGVLACVGAANALAVYFFSTRFNRAARK
;
A
#
# COMPACT_ATOMS: atom_id res chain seq x y z
N MET A 1 -1.18 1.90 -19.45
CA MET A 1 -2.19 1.47 -18.46
C MET A 1 -2.75 2.71 -17.77
N ASN A 2 -4.07 2.88 -17.80
CA ASN A 2 -4.73 4.01 -17.12
C ASN A 2 -4.53 3.87 -15.60
N ARG A 3 -4.29 4.98 -14.87
CA ARG A 3 -4.08 4.99 -13.41
C ARG A 3 -5.23 4.33 -12.64
N TYR A 4 -6.46 4.42 -13.17
CA TYR A 4 -7.63 3.75 -12.59
C TYR A 4 -7.55 2.22 -12.71
N ALA A 5 -7.03 1.70 -13.83
CA ALA A 5 -6.81 0.26 -14.00
C ALA A 5 -5.71 -0.26 -13.06
N LEU A 6 -4.64 0.53 -12.87
CA LEU A 6 -3.59 0.18 -11.89
C LEU A 6 -4.14 0.16 -10.46
N ALA A 7 -4.96 1.14 -10.09
CA ALA A 7 -5.60 1.20 -8.78
C ALA A 7 -6.62 0.07 -8.55
N ALA A 8 -7.45 -0.24 -9.57
CA ALA A 8 -8.37 -1.38 -9.49
C ALA A 8 -7.61 -2.70 -9.36
N GLY A 9 -6.57 -2.91 -10.17
CA GLY A 9 -5.72 -4.10 -10.06
C GLY A 9 -5.03 -4.22 -8.71
N PHE A 10 -4.55 -3.09 -8.16
CA PHE A 10 -3.99 -3.03 -6.81
C PHE A 10 -5.01 -3.46 -5.75
N PHE A 11 -6.20 -2.86 -5.77
CA PHE A 11 -7.28 -3.16 -4.82
C PHE A 11 -7.71 -4.63 -4.89
N PHE A 12 -8.03 -5.15 -6.08
CA PHE A 12 -8.48 -6.54 -6.19
C PHE A 12 -7.39 -7.55 -5.85
N PHE A 13 -6.12 -7.25 -6.16
CA PHE A 13 -5.00 -8.09 -5.76
C PHE A 13 -4.91 -8.18 -4.24
N TRP A 14 -4.89 -7.04 -3.54
CA TRP A 14 -4.79 -7.03 -2.08
C TRP A 14 -6.04 -7.55 -1.40
N LEU A 15 -7.24 -7.27 -1.93
CA LEU A 15 -8.48 -7.86 -1.45
C LEU A 15 -8.44 -9.39 -1.46
N VAL A 16 -7.94 -10.01 -2.54
CA VAL A 16 -7.77 -11.46 -2.63
C VAL A 16 -6.73 -11.96 -1.63
N VAL A 17 -5.59 -11.27 -1.51
CA VAL A 17 -4.54 -11.64 -0.54
C VAL A 17 -5.06 -11.58 0.90
N MET A 18 -5.79 -10.52 1.26
CA MET A 18 -6.37 -10.36 2.58
C MET A 18 -7.46 -11.40 2.85
N LEU A 19 -8.34 -11.69 1.88
CA LEU A 19 -9.35 -12.73 2.00
C LEU A 19 -8.72 -14.12 2.17
N ALA A 20 -7.64 -14.41 1.47
CA ALA A 20 -6.93 -15.68 1.59
C ALA A 20 -6.29 -15.88 2.98
N GLY A 21 -5.99 -14.79 3.68
CA GLY A 21 -5.46 -14.81 5.05
C GLY A 21 -6.50 -14.62 6.15
N ALA A 22 -7.78 -14.43 5.81
CA ALA A 22 -8.83 -14.19 6.79
C ALA A 22 -9.49 -15.51 7.24
N ASP A 23 -9.90 -15.56 8.51
CA ASP A 23 -10.82 -16.59 8.98
C ASP A 23 -12.16 -16.48 8.25
N PHE A 24 -12.81 -17.63 7.99
CA PHE A 24 -14.11 -17.65 7.31
C PHE A 24 -15.24 -18.06 8.27
N PRO A 25 -16.31 -17.25 8.39
CA PRO A 25 -16.53 -15.96 7.70
C PRO A 25 -15.63 -14.83 8.25
N PRO A 26 -15.22 -13.85 7.42
CA PRO A 26 -14.36 -12.76 7.87
C PRO A 26 -14.99 -11.99 9.02
N PRO A 27 -14.25 -11.70 10.10
CA PRO A 27 -14.77 -10.93 11.22
C PRO A 27 -15.10 -9.50 10.78
N VAL A 28 -15.97 -8.80 11.50
CA VAL A 28 -16.36 -7.41 11.19
C VAL A 28 -15.14 -6.48 11.11
N GLY A 29 -14.09 -6.75 11.89
CA GLY A 29 -12.82 -6.03 11.84
C GLY A 29 -12.12 -6.07 10.48
N PHE A 30 -12.40 -7.07 9.65
CA PHE A 30 -11.89 -7.19 8.28
C PHE A 30 -12.31 -6.00 7.39
N LEU A 31 -13.47 -5.39 7.67
CA LEU A 31 -13.96 -4.23 6.91
C LEU A 31 -13.01 -3.02 7.03
N TYR A 32 -12.28 -2.88 8.14
CA TYR A 32 -11.26 -1.83 8.29
C TYR A 32 -10.08 -2.06 7.35
N LEU A 33 -9.69 -3.32 7.13
CA LEU A 33 -8.62 -3.67 6.19
C LEU A 33 -9.05 -3.39 4.74
N VAL A 34 -10.29 -3.77 4.38
CA VAL A 34 -10.86 -3.44 3.06
C VAL A 34 -10.92 -1.92 2.84
N PHE A 35 -11.29 -1.15 3.87
CA PHE A 35 -11.29 0.31 3.80
C PHE A 35 -9.88 0.87 3.61
N LEU A 36 -8.88 0.40 4.37
CA LEU A 36 -7.49 0.82 4.22
C LEU A 36 -6.95 0.48 2.82
N ASP A 37 -7.28 -0.70 2.29
CA ASP A 37 -6.91 -1.09 0.93
C ASP A 37 -7.56 -0.19 -0.13
N LEU A 38 -8.84 0.17 0.06
CA LEU A 38 -9.49 1.15 -0.80
C LEU A 38 -8.77 2.51 -0.77
N VAL A 39 -8.38 2.99 0.42
CA VAL A 39 -7.60 4.23 0.56
C VAL A 39 -6.23 4.11 -0.14
N ALA A 40 -5.54 2.98 0.01
CA ALA A 40 -4.28 2.71 -0.69
C ALA A 40 -4.46 2.72 -2.21
N ALA A 41 -5.52 2.11 -2.74
CA ALA A 41 -5.85 2.13 -4.15
C ALA A 41 -6.12 3.56 -4.66
N LEU A 42 -6.80 4.40 -3.88
CA LEU A 42 -6.98 5.81 -4.22
C LEU A 42 -5.64 6.57 -4.23
N LEU A 43 -4.72 6.28 -3.29
CA LEU A 43 -3.37 6.83 -3.31
C LEU A 43 -2.61 6.43 -4.58
N VAL A 44 -2.82 5.24 -5.14
CA VAL A 44 -2.24 4.85 -6.44
C VAL A 44 -2.69 5.79 -7.56
N ILE A 45 -3.96 6.19 -7.60
CA ILE A 45 -4.48 7.14 -8.60
C ILE A 45 -3.75 8.48 -8.49
N VAL A 46 -3.50 8.94 -7.26
CA VAL A 46 -2.85 10.21 -6.97
C VAL A 46 -1.34 10.17 -7.24
N ARG A 47 -0.66 9.08 -6.87
CA ARG A 47 0.81 8.97 -6.90
C ARG A 47 1.36 8.48 -8.24
N ALA A 48 0.63 7.66 -8.99
CA ALA A 48 1.10 7.16 -10.28
C ALA A 48 1.50 8.27 -11.28
N PRO A 49 0.76 9.40 -11.44
CA PRO A 49 1.18 10.52 -12.27
C PRO A 49 2.53 11.11 -11.83
N THR A 50 2.74 11.27 -10.52
CA THR A 50 3.99 11.79 -9.94
C THR A 50 5.17 10.89 -10.27
N TYR A 51 5.00 9.57 -10.14
CA TYR A 51 6.04 8.60 -10.48
C TYR A 51 6.38 8.58 -11.96
N MET A 52 5.37 8.67 -12.83
CA MET A 52 5.57 8.83 -14.27
C MET A 52 6.34 10.11 -14.61
N ALA A 53 5.99 11.23 -13.98
CA ALA A 53 6.67 12.51 -14.19
C ALA A 53 8.15 12.43 -13.75
N TRP A 54 8.43 11.87 -12.57
CA TRP A 54 9.81 11.69 -12.10
C TRP A 54 10.63 10.79 -13.03
N SER A 55 10.01 9.76 -13.60
CA SER A 55 10.67 8.87 -14.57
C SER A 55 10.96 9.60 -15.87
N ALA A 56 9.99 10.34 -16.42
CA ALA A 56 10.11 11.07 -17.68
C ALA A 56 11.14 12.21 -17.60
N GLN A 57 11.19 12.91 -16.47
CA GLN A 57 12.14 14.01 -16.24
C GLN A 57 13.54 13.53 -15.85
N GLY A 58 13.78 12.21 -15.72
CA GLY A 58 15.07 11.71 -15.27
C GLY A 58 15.43 12.12 -13.84
N LYS A 59 14.44 12.36 -12.98
CA LYS A 59 14.66 12.94 -11.64
C LYS A 59 15.66 12.11 -10.82
N PRO A 60 16.69 12.74 -10.21
CA PRO A 60 17.69 12.02 -9.44
C PRO A 60 17.07 11.36 -8.21
N GLY A 61 17.50 10.12 -7.94
CA GLY A 61 17.03 9.33 -6.80
C GLY A 61 15.55 8.93 -6.86
N ARG A 62 14.90 8.96 -8.04
CA ARG A 62 13.46 8.65 -8.19
C ARG A 62 12.99 7.34 -7.54
N LEU A 63 13.82 6.29 -7.57
CA LEU A 63 13.51 5.01 -6.92
C LEU A 63 13.54 5.14 -5.40
N LEU A 64 14.58 5.76 -4.85
CA LEU A 64 14.66 6.03 -3.42
C LEU A 64 13.52 6.94 -2.95
N ARG A 65 13.12 7.93 -3.76
CA ARG A 65 11.97 8.78 -3.46
C ARG A 65 10.66 7.97 -3.43
N ALA A 66 10.43 7.08 -4.40
CA ALA A 66 9.25 6.21 -4.40
C ALA A 66 9.26 5.23 -3.22
N PHE A 67 10.43 4.68 -2.88
CA PHE A 67 10.64 3.84 -1.70
C PHE A 67 10.25 4.57 -0.41
N ILE A 68 10.81 5.77 -0.19
CA ILE A 68 10.52 6.59 1.02
C ILE A 68 9.04 6.96 1.07
N ASP A 69 8.46 7.36 -0.07
CA ASP A 69 7.05 7.72 -0.19
C ASP A 69 6.14 6.56 0.25
N GLY A 70 6.42 5.34 -0.24
CA GLY A 70 5.73 4.14 0.19
C GLY A 70 5.95 3.78 1.65
N ALA A 71 7.19 3.90 2.14
CA ALA A 71 7.51 3.63 3.55
C ALA A 71 6.74 4.55 4.49
N LEU A 72 6.66 5.84 4.18
CA LEU A 72 5.90 6.81 4.97
C LEU A 72 4.40 6.50 4.98
N VAL A 73 3.83 6.15 3.82
CA VAL A 73 2.42 5.70 3.76
C VAL A 73 2.20 4.44 4.60
N GLY A 74 3.13 3.48 4.54
CA GLY A 74 3.08 2.27 5.36
C GLY A 74 3.11 2.57 6.86
N ILE A 75 3.96 3.49 7.31
CA ILE A 75 4.00 3.96 8.70
C ILE A 75 2.68 4.62 9.10
N VAL A 76 2.11 5.47 8.24
CA VAL A 76 0.80 6.10 8.50
C VAL A 76 -0.29 5.03 8.66
N PHE A 77 -0.30 4.01 7.81
CA PHE A 77 -1.27 2.93 7.88
C PHE A 77 -1.08 2.09 9.15
N ALA A 78 0.17 1.84 9.57
CA ALA A 78 0.47 1.20 10.83
C ALA A 78 -0.07 2.00 12.02
N ALA A 79 0.16 3.31 12.03
CA ALA A 79 -0.38 4.18 13.07
C ALA A 79 -1.91 4.16 13.06
N MET A 80 -2.55 4.20 11.89
CA MET A 80 -4.01 4.10 11.76
C MET A 80 -4.55 2.79 12.32
N THR A 81 -3.88 1.66 12.10
CA THR A 81 -4.35 0.37 12.65
C THR A 81 -4.30 0.31 14.18
N VAL A 82 -3.38 1.06 14.81
CA VAL A 82 -3.34 1.21 16.28
C VAL A 82 -4.47 2.12 16.76
N LEU A 83 -4.73 3.22 16.04
CA LEU A 83 -5.76 4.20 16.40
C LEU A 83 -7.19 3.70 16.17
N LEU A 84 -7.40 2.94 15.09
CA LEU A 84 -8.69 2.38 14.73
C LEU A 84 -9.11 1.23 15.66
N ASN A 85 -8.23 0.84 16.61
CA ASN A 85 -8.43 -0.15 17.66
C ASN A 85 -9.43 -1.23 17.22
N PRO A 86 -9.09 -2.03 16.19
CA PRO A 86 -9.95 -3.14 15.82
C PRO A 86 -10.14 -3.92 17.10
N VAL A 87 -11.37 -4.31 17.40
CA VAL A 87 -11.74 -5.14 18.55
C VAL A 87 -10.95 -6.44 18.43
N GLY A 88 -9.69 -6.38 18.84
CA GLY A 88 -8.74 -7.47 18.79
C GLY A 88 -9.10 -8.43 19.90
N GLU A 89 -8.54 -9.62 19.81
CA GLU A 89 -8.74 -10.63 20.85
C GLU A 89 -8.25 -10.06 22.18
N PRO A 90 -9.14 -9.83 23.18
CA PRO A 90 -8.79 -9.09 24.40
C PRO A 90 -7.66 -9.75 25.21
N SER A 91 -7.41 -11.04 24.94
CA SER A 91 -6.36 -11.85 25.53
C SER A 91 -4.96 -11.53 24.98
N VAL A 92 -4.85 -10.87 23.82
CA VAL A 92 -3.56 -10.51 23.21
C VAL A 92 -3.30 -9.04 23.45
N GLN A 93 -2.34 -8.74 24.33
CA GLN A 93 -1.84 -7.39 24.54
C GLN A 93 -0.52 -7.19 23.79
N PRO A 94 -0.50 -6.44 22.67
CA PRO A 94 0.72 -6.26 21.88
C PRO A 94 1.76 -5.50 22.68
N THR A 95 2.96 -6.08 22.78
CA THR A 95 4.11 -5.43 23.41
C THR A 95 4.63 -4.26 22.58
N LEU A 96 5.52 -3.44 23.14
CA LEU A 96 6.19 -2.40 22.36
C LEU A 96 6.96 -2.98 21.17
N THR A 97 7.61 -4.12 21.37
CA THR A 97 8.35 -4.82 20.32
C THR A 97 7.43 -5.23 19.17
N ASP A 98 6.26 -5.80 19.47
CA ASP A 98 5.28 -6.20 18.44
C ASP A 98 4.81 -4.98 17.62
N ARG A 99 4.59 -3.84 18.28
CA ARG A 99 4.21 -2.59 17.61
C ARG A 99 5.32 -2.08 16.71
N VAL A 100 6.57 -2.12 17.16
CA VAL A 100 7.73 -1.70 16.34
C VAL A 100 7.89 -2.60 15.12
N ILE A 101 7.77 -3.93 15.31
CA ILE A 101 7.81 -4.90 14.21
C ILE A 101 6.69 -4.61 13.22
N TRP A 102 5.46 -4.40 13.70
CA TRP A 102 4.31 -4.08 12.85
C TRP A 102 4.54 -2.83 11.99
N HIS A 103 5.05 -1.75 12.58
CA HIS A 103 5.39 -0.54 11.82
C HIS A 103 6.50 -0.79 10.80
N GLY A 104 7.52 -1.57 11.17
CA GLY A 104 8.60 -1.95 10.25
C GLY A 104 8.09 -2.76 9.07
N VAL A 105 7.23 -3.75 9.32
CA VAL A 105 6.62 -4.59 8.28
C VAL A 105 5.77 -3.72 7.34
N LEU A 106 4.88 -2.88 7.88
CA LEU A 106 4.03 -2.05 7.03
C LEU A 106 4.82 -0.96 6.28
N ALA A 107 5.89 -0.42 6.85
CA ALA A 107 6.81 0.46 6.12
C ALA A 107 7.44 -0.27 4.92
N CYS A 108 7.92 -1.50 5.12
CA CYS A 108 8.49 -2.32 4.04
C CYS A 108 7.45 -2.67 2.97
N VAL A 109 6.24 -3.08 3.36
CA VAL A 109 5.14 -3.39 2.43
C VAL A 109 4.72 -2.14 1.65
N GLY A 110 4.58 -1.00 2.32
CA GLY A 110 4.29 0.28 1.68
C GLY A 110 5.36 0.67 0.67
N ALA A 111 6.64 0.55 1.03
CA ALA A 111 7.76 0.82 0.13
C ALA A 111 7.77 -0.11 -1.09
N ALA A 112 7.55 -1.41 -0.89
CA ALA A 112 7.47 -2.39 -1.97
C ALA A 112 6.30 -2.08 -2.92
N ASN A 113 5.14 -1.75 -2.38
CA ASN A 113 3.96 -1.36 -3.16
C ASN A 113 4.21 -0.08 -3.98
N ALA A 114 4.80 0.96 -3.38
CA ALA A 114 5.13 2.19 -4.10
C ALA A 114 6.13 1.96 -5.24
N LEU A 115 7.14 1.11 -5.01
CA LEU A 115 8.07 0.69 -6.06
C LEU A 115 7.36 -0.10 -7.16
N ALA A 116 6.47 -1.02 -6.83
CA ALA A 116 5.68 -1.76 -7.81
C ALA A 116 4.84 -0.79 -8.68
N VAL A 117 4.11 0.13 -8.05
CA VAL A 117 3.34 1.18 -8.73
C VAL A 117 4.24 2.04 -9.62
N TYR A 118 5.42 2.43 -9.15
CA TYR A 118 6.41 3.13 -9.96
C TYR A 118 6.82 2.32 -11.19
N PHE A 119 7.18 1.04 -11.05
CA PHE A 119 7.62 0.21 -12.17
C PHE A 119 6.50 -0.06 -13.17
N PHE A 120 5.29 -0.40 -12.71
CA PHE A 120 4.17 -0.64 -13.60
C PHE A 120 3.77 0.63 -14.34
N SER A 121 3.55 1.74 -13.64
CA SER A 121 3.16 3.01 -14.27
C SER A 121 4.19 3.48 -15.31
N THR A 122 5.48 3.34 -15.03
CA THR A 122 6.55 3.79 -15.94
C THR A 122 6.81 2.86 -17.11
N ARG A 123 6.80 1.53 -16.92
CA ARG A 123 6.98 0.56 -18.03
C ARG A 123 5.82 0.62 -19.01
N PHE A 124 4.58 0.69 -18.54
CA PHE A 124 3.43 0.78 -19.44
C PHE A 124 3.37 2.10 -20.21
N ASN A 125 3.81 3.21 -19.61
CA ASN A 125 3.88 4.49 -20.33
C ASN A 125 4.95 4.45 -21.44
N ARG A 126 6.07 3.74 -21.23
CA ARG A 126 7.09 3.54 -22.29
C ARG A 126 6.58 2.65 -23.41
N ALA A 127 5.82 1.61 -23.10
CA ALA A 127 5.23 0.71 -24.10
C ALA A 127 4.17 1.42 -24.97
N ALA A 128 3.40 2.36 -24.40
CA ALA A 128 2.38 3.11 -25.13
C ALA A 128 2.93 4.25 -26.02
N ARG A 129 4.23 4.57 -25.94
CA ARG A 129 4.90 5.59 -26.75
C ARG A 129 5.72 5.01 -27.92
N LYS A 130 5.76 3.69 -28.03
CA LYS A 130 6.36 2.96 -29.15
C LYS A 130 5.24 2.52 -30.09
#